data_AF-A0A6N1VIW4-F1
#
_entry.id   AF-A0A6N1VIW4-F1
#
_cell.length_a   1.000
_cell.length_b   1.000
_cell.length_c   1.000
_cell.angle_alpha   90.00
_cell.angle_beta   90.00
_cell.angle_gamma   90.00
#
_symmetry.space_group_name_H-M   'P 1'
#
loop_
_entity.id
_entity.type
_entity.pdbx_description
1 polymer ?
#
loop_
_entity_poly.entity_id
_entity_poly.type
_entity_poly.pdbx_seq_one_letter_code
_entity_poly.pdbx_strand_id
1 'polypeptide(L)'
;MSIYAVNRMCHQLMHDKNHRYAMQNYPEQVVARLDLTDEEREAVLAGDVGRLYLMGANAFLLGYLTRFEVLGLTLPVYNERMRAVDGLTPKTDL
;
A
#
# COMPACT_ATOMS: atom_id res chain seq x y z
N MET A 1 0.62 12.33 -10.08
CA MET A 1 0.02 11.51 -9.03
C MET A 1 -0.52 10.22 -9.61
N SER A 2 -0.10 9.08 -9.09
CA SER A 2 -0.61 7.82 -9.60
C SER A 2 -0.61 6.72 -8.56
N ILE A 3 -1.76 6.07 -8.41
CA ILE A 3 -1.92 4.78 -7.75
C ILE A 3 -0.94 3.71 -8.28
N TYR A 4 -0.45 3.90 -9.51
CA TYR A 4 0.65 3.12 -10.08
C TYR A 4 1.91 3.17 -9.19
N ALA A 5 2.24 4.32 -8.59
CA ALA A 5 3.38 4.45 -7.70
C ALA A 5 3.22 3.57 -6.44
N VAL A 6 2.01 3.45 -5.90
CA VAL A 6 1.69 2.53 -4.80
C VAL A 6 1.85 1.08 -5.25
N ASN A 7 1.31 0.71 -6.41
CA ASN A 7 1.43 -0.63 -6.97
C ASN A 7 2.91 -1.01 -7.20
N ARG A 8 3.70 -0.09 -7.78
CA ARG A 8 5.13 -0.28 -8.01
C ARG A 8 5.91 -0.42 -6.71
N MET A 9 5.64 0.43 -5.72
CA MET A 9 6.23 0.34 -4.38
C MET A 9 5.97 -1.06 -3.78
N CYS A 10 4.73 -1.53 -3.79
CA CYS A 10 4.38 -2.86 -3.28
C CYS A 10 5.12 -3.97 -4.03
N HIS A 11 5.17 -3.90 -5.36
CA HIS A 11 5.90 -4.87 -6.19
C HIS A 11 7.41 -4.91 -5.84
N GLN A 12 8.04 -3.76 -5.61
CA GLN A 12 9.47 -3.68 -5.26
C GLN A 12 9.82 -4.38 -3.95
N LEU A 13 8.88 -4.50 -3.00
CA LEU A 13 9.10 -5.24 -1.76
C LEU A 13 9.59 -6.68 -2.00
N MET A 14 9.12 -7.32 -3.07
CA MET A 14 9.48 -8.71 -3.38
C MET A 14 10.87 -8.86 -3.99
N HIS A 15 11.35 -7.85 -4.72
CA HIS A 15 12.52 -7.96 -5.59
C HIS A 15 13.73 -7.16 -5.11
N ASP A 16 13.51 -6.10 -4.33
CA ASP A 16 14.57 -5.22 -3.84
C ASP A 16 14.64 -5.26 -2.31
N LYS A 17 15.72 -5.86 -1.80
CA LYS A 17 15.97 -6.00 -0.35
C LYS A 17 16.23 -4.65 0.32
N ASN A 18 16.86 -3.71 -0.37
CA ASN A 18 17.13 -2.37 0.17
C ASN A 18 15.84 -1.57 0.26
N HIS A 19 14.99 -1.65 -0.77
CA HIS A 19 13.66 -1.05 -0.75
C HIS A 19 12.80 -1.63 0.37
N ARG A 20 12.79 -2.97 0.53
CA ARG A 20 12.08 -3.62 1.64
C ARG A 20 12.57 -3.16 3.00
N TYR A 21 13.90 -3.15 3.21
CA TYR A 21 14.49 -2.67 4.45
C TYR A 21 14.08 -1.21 4.72
N ALA A 22 14.12 -0.35 3.71
CA ALA A 22 13.68 1.03 3.83
C ALA A 22 12.19 1.15 4.19
N MET A 23 11.31 0.36 3.56
CA MET A 23 9.88 0.36 3.89
C MET A 23 9.57 -0.16 5.30
N GLN A 24 10.36 -1.11 5.83
CA GLN A 24 10.17 -1.63 7.18
C GLN A 24 10.64 -0.66 8.27
N ASN A 25 11.66 0.17 8.00
CA ASN A 25 12.33 0.97 9.02
C ASN A 25 12.12 2.48 8.86
N TYR A 26 11.89 2.95 7.62
CA TYR A 26 11.79 4.36 7.26
C TYR A 26 10.71 4.61 6.19
N PRO A 27 9.47 4.09 6.36
CA PRO A 27 8.43 4.18 5.35
C PRO A 27 8.13 5.64 4.95
N GLU A 28 8.15 6.59 5.88
CA GLU A 28 7.96 8.01 5.62
C GLU A 28 8.95 8.57 4.59
N GLN A 29 10.20 8.13 4.63
CA GLN A 29 11.24 8.57 3.69
C GLN A 29 11.05 7.95 2.30
N VAL A 30 10.57 6.71 2.23
CA VAL A 30 10.26 6.06 0.96
C VAL A 30 9.07 6.74 0.31
N VAL A 31 7.98 6.89 1.06
CA VAL A 31 6.72 7.48 0.59
C VAL A 31 6.91 8.95 0.20
N ALA A 32 7.74 9.71 0.92
CA ALA A 32 8.09 11.10 0.59
C ALA A 32 8.65 11.27 -0.84
N ARG A 33 9.28 10.23 -1.41
CA ARG A 33 9.87 10.26 -2.75
C ARG A 33 8.91 9.84 -3.87
N LEU A 34 7.71 9.39 -3.52
CA LEU A 34 6.70 8.96 -4.48
C LEU A 34 5.84 10.17 -4.91
N ASP A 35 5.48 10.19 -6.19
CA ASP A 35 4.51 11.13 -6.76
C ASP A 35 3.08 10.72 -6.37
N LEU A 36 2.74 10.99 -5.12
CA LEU A 36 1.46 10.70 -4.49
C LEU A 36 0.75 12.00 -4.09
N THR A 37 -0.58 11.97 -4.15
CA THR A 37 -1.43 12.93 -3.43
C THR A 37 -1.12 12.90 -1.95
N ASP A 38 -1.53 13.95 -1.24
CA ASP A 38 -1.61 13.93 0.23
C ASP A 38 -2.53 12.81 0.71
N GLU A 39 -3.65 12.57 0.02
CA GLU A 39 -4.61 11.51 0.34
C GLU A 39 -4.01 10.09 0.20
N GLU A 40 -3.36 9.81 -0.93
CA GLU A 40 -2.66 8.54 -1.17
C GLU A 40 -1.51 8.35 -0.16
N ARG A 41 -0.74 9.41 0.11
CA ARG A 41 0.38 9.40 1.06
C ARG A 41 -0.09 9.07 2.48
N GLU A 42 -1.16 9.72 2.94
CA GLU A 42 -1.78 9.43 4.22
C GLU A 42 -2.24 7.98 4.30
N ALA A 43 -2.96 7.49 3.27
CA ALA A 43 -3.45 6.13 3.21
C ALA A 43 -2.32 5.09 3.25
N VAL A 44 -1.20 5.33 2.54
CA VAL A 44 -0.01 4.48 2.63
C VAL A 44 0.57 4.50 4.03
N LEU A 45 0.85 5.66 4.63
CA LEU A 45 1.51 5.72 5.94
C LEU A 45 0.63 5.18 7.09
N ALA A 46 -0.69 5.23 6.95
CA ALA A 46 -1.61 4.57 7.87
C ALA A 46 -1.73 3.04 7.65
N GLY A 47 -1.16 2.53 6.54
CA GLY A 47 -1.36 1.16 6.08
C GLY A 47 -2.81 0.87 5.67
N ASP A 48 -3.60 1.89 5.35
CA ASP A 48 -5.04 1.76 5.06
C ASP A 48 -5.28 1.11 3.68
N VAL A 49 -5.08 -0.21 3.63
CA VAL A 49 -5.20 -1.01 2.41
C VAL A 49 -6.62 -1.01 1.85
N GLY A 50 -7.65 -0.79 2.67
CA GLY A 50 -9.02 -0.63 2.21
C GLY A 50 -9.21 0.66 1.43
N ARG A 51 -8.73 1.79 1.98
CA ARG A 51 -8.75 3.08 1.28
C ARG A 51 -7.88 3.05 0.02
N LEU A 52 -6.68 2.49 0.08
CA LEU A 52 -5.82 2.33 -1.09
C LEU A 52 -6.48 1.48 -2.18
N TYR A 53 -7.15 0.38 -1.80
CA TYR A 53 -7.93 -0.43 -2.74
C TYR A 53 -9.02 0.41 -3.41
N LEU A 54 -9.80 1.18 -2.65
CA LEU A 54 -10.83 2.06 -3.20
C LEU A 54 -10.27 3.16 -4.11
N MET A 55 -9.03 3.59 -3.87
CA MET A 55 -8.30 4.51 -4.75
C MET A 55 -7.80 3.86 -6.05
N GLY A 56 -7.96 2.55 -6.21
CA GLY A 56 -7.56 1.80 -7.41
C GLY A 56 -6.26 1.00 -7.25
N ALA A 57 -5.70 0.88 -6.04
CA ALA A 57 -4.53 0.05 -5.82
C ALA A 57 -4.91 -1.43 -5.97
N ASN A 58 -4.00 -2.21 -6.54
CA ASN A 58 -4.24 -3.61 -6.79
C ASN A 58 -4.17 -4.40 -5.47
N ALA A 59 -5.28 -5.05 -5.08
CA ALA A 59 -5.37 -5.80 -3.82
C ALA A 59 -4.29 -6.90 -3.70
N PHE A 60 -3.94 -7.58 -4.79
CA PHE A 60 -2.89 -8.60 -4.75
C PHE A 60 -1.52 -8.00 -4.43
N LEU A 61 -1.18 -6.84 -5.01
CA LEU A 61 0.05 -6.13 -4.69
C LEU A 61 0.05 -5.57 -3.26
N LEU A 62 -1.07 -5.01 -2.79
CA LEU A 62 -1.21 -4.56 -1.40
C LEU A 62 -0.95 -5.71 -0.41
N GLY A 63 -1.36 -6.92 -0.76
CA GLY A 63 -1.07 -8.13 0.02
C GLY A 63 0.42 -8.38 0.28
N TYR A 64 1.34 -7.87 -0.54
CA TYR A 64 2.79 -8.02 -0.32
C TYR A 64 3.29 -7.30 0.93
N LEU A 65 2.60 -6.24 1.38
CA LEU A 65 2.92 -5.55 2.63
C LEU A 65 2.86 -6.51 3.83
N THR A 66 1.92 -7.46 3.79
CA THR A 66 1.71 -8.43 4.87
C THR A 66 2.86 -9.41 5.07
N ARG A 67 3.59 -9.71 3.99
CA ARG A 67 4.68 -10.70 4.01
C ARG A 67 5.86 -10.25 4.86
N PHE A 68 6.04 -8.93 4.97
CA PHE A 68 7.16 -8.30 5.67
C PHE A 68 6.69 -7.40 6.80
N GLU A 69 5.41 -7.49 7.16
CA GLU A 69 4.75 -6.70 8.21
C GLU A 69 5.03 -5.19 8.09
N VAL A 70 5.11 -4.72 6.85
CA VAL A 70 5.38 -3.30 6.55
C VAL A 70 4.20 -2.48 7.05
N LEU A 71 4.49 -1.37 7.74
CA LEU A 71 3.47 -0.49 8.35
C LEU A 71 2.57 -1.22 9.36
N GLY A 72 3.09 -2.28 10.01
CA GLY A 72 2.35 -3.08 10.98
C GLY A 72 1.24 -3.95 10.36
N LEU A 73 1.20 -4.07 9.03
CA LEU A 73 0.21 -4.91 8.35
C LEU A 73 0.57 -6.38 8.51
N THR A 74 -0.11 -7.07 9.41
CA THR A 74 -0.15 -8.53 9.44
C THR A 74 -1.27 -9.03 8.53
N LEU A 75 -1.27 -10.32 8.17
CA LEU A 75 -2.36 -10.91 7.38
C LEU A 75 -3.75 -10.73 8.03
N PRO A 76 -3.94 -10.91 9.36
CA PRO A 76 -5.20 -10.60 10.02
C PRO A 76 -5.64 -9.13 9.85
N VAL A 77 -4.74 -8.17 10.07
CA VAL A 77 -5.04 -6.74 9.95
C VAL A 77 -5.41 -6.37 8.52
N TYR A 78 -4.69 -6.92 7.53
CA TYR A 78 -5.01 -6.74 6.12
C TYR A 78 -6.41 -7.25 5.79
N ASN A 79 -6.74 -8.48 6.21
CA ASN A 79 -8.04 -9.08 5.94
C ASN A 79 -9.19 -8.29 6.60
N GLU A 80 -9.00 -7.80 7.82
CA GLU A 80 -9.96 -6.95 8.50
C GLU A 80 -10.23 -5.67 7.70
N ARG A 81 -9.17 -4.95 7.30
CA ARG A 81 -9.27 -3.70 6.52
C ARG A 81 -9.90 -3.91 5.14
N MET A 82 -9.57 -5.00 4.46
CA MET A 82 -10.17 -5.32 3.15
C MET A 82 -11.65 -5.69 3.27
N ARG A 83 -12.06 -6.41 4.32
CA ARG A 83 -13.48 -6.74 4.55
C ARG A 83 -14.32 -5.51 4.87
N ALA A 84 -13.74 -4.49 5.49
CA ALA A 84 -14.44 -3.25 5.79
C ALA A 84 -14.90 -2.49 4.53
N VAL A 85 -14.27 -2.76 3.39
CA VAL A 85 -14.61 -2.18 2.09
C VAL A 85 -15.21 -3.20 1.12
N ASP A 86 -15.59 -4.38 1.60
CA ASP A 86 -16.21 -5.41 0.78
C ASP A 86 -17.54 -4.92 0.18
N GLY A 87 -17.79 -5.27 -1.09
CA GLY A 87 -18.95 -4.78 -1.85
C GLY A 87 -18.86 -3.33 -2.36
N LEU A 88 -17.80 -2.58 -2.02
CA LEU A 88 -17.54 -1.26 -2.61
C LEU A 88 -16.74 -1.39 -3.91
N THR A 89 -16.97 -0.46 -4.84
CA THR A 89 -16.28 -0.47 -6.14
C THR A 89 -15.06 0.48 -6.09
N PRO A 90 -13.85 0.00 -6.39
CA PRO A 90 -12.67 0.84 -6.46
C PRO A 90 -12.69 1.75 -7.69
N LYS A 91 -12.00 2.88 -7.63
CA LYS A 91 -11.79 3.76 -8.80
C LYS A 91 -11.09 2.96 -9.91
N THR A 92 -11.63 3.00 -11.12
CA THR A 92 -11.12 2.30 -12.32
C THR A 92 -10.51 3.24 -13.34
N ASP A 93 -10.27 4.49 -12.94
CA ASP A 93 -9.76 5.54 -13.82
C ASP A 93 -8.32 5.20 -14.22
N LEU A 94 -8.15 4.58 -15.39
CA LEU A 94 -6.88 4.29 -16.05
C LEU A 94 -6.36 5.53 -16.79
#